data_AF-A0AAV4LE69-F1
#
_entry.id   AF-A0AAV4LE69-F1
#
_cell.length_a   1.000
_cell.length_b   1.000
_cell.length_c   1.000
_cell.angle_alpha   90.00
_cell.angle_beta   90.00
_cell.angle_gamma   90.00
#
_symmetry.space_group_name_H-M   'P 1'
#
loop_
_entity.id
_entity.type
_entity.pdbx_description
1 polymer ?
#
loop_
_entity_poly.entity_id
_entity_poly.type
_entity_poly.pdbx_seq_one_letter_code
_entity_poly.pdbx_strand_id
1 'polypeptide(L)'
;MGFSHPISFKSDFLQPGQKIVGRWNHRTYHVLGKIGKGANGEVYLVELNGHRLALKISADATNIALEYQVLREMSEKVQGISLGPFVLEMDDFESPKGEGGHTLLFFYVMEYVEGVGIESFCRRTVRSRLGL
;
A
#
# COMPACT_ATOMS: atom_id res chain seq x y z
N MET A 1 -5.82 -37.03 -21.14
CA MET A 1 -6.13 -35.78 -21.88
C MET A 1 -6.45 -34.73 -20.84
N GLY A 2 -5.55 -33.75 -20.70
CA GLY A 2 -5.60 -32.77 -19.62
C GLY A 2 -6.43 -31.54 -19.98
N PHE A 3 -7.05 -30.95 -18.97
CA PHE A 3 -7.39 -29.54 -18.96
C PHE A 3 -6.69 -28.92 -17.75
N SER A 4 -5.48 -28.40 -18.00
CA SER A 4 -4.79 -27.50 -17.10
C SER A 4 -5.60 -26.23 -16.95
N HIS A 5 -6.08 -25.95 -15.75
CA HIS A 5 -6.45 -24.59 -15.37
C HIS A 5 -5.17 -23.73 -15.42
N PRO A 6 -5.17 -22.53 -16.01
CA PRO A 6 -4.06 -21.61 -15.82
C PRO A 6 -4.06 -21.17 -14.36
N ILE A 7 -3.11 -21.67 -13.57
CA ILE A 7 -2.81 -21.12 -12.25
C ILE A 7 -2.22 -19.73 -12.51
N SER A 8 -3.05 -18.69 -12.40
CA SER A 8 -2.57 -17.32 -12.39
C SER A 8 -1.87 -17.08 -11.05
N PHE A 9 -0.58 -17.37 -10.98
CA PHE A 9 0.29 -16.84 -9.93
C PHE A 9 0.40 -15.33 -10.13
N LYS A 10 -0.53 -14.59 -9.53
CA LYS A 10 -0.38 -13.14 -9.39
C LYS A 10 0.67 -12.92 -8.31
N SER A 11 1.93 -12.75 -8.71
CA SER A 11 3.04 -12.50 -7.79
C SER A 11 2.81 -11.14 -7.11
N ASP A 12 2.69 -11.15 -5.79
CA ASP A 12 2.67 -9.94 -4.97
C ASP A 12 3.93 -9.10 -5.23
N PHE A 13 3.82 -7.77 -5.17
CA PHE A 13 4.97 -6.88 -5.37
C PHE A 13 6.05 -7.07 -4.30
N LEU A 14 5.65 -7.43 -3.09
CA LEU A 14 6.52 -7.53 -1.92
C LEU A 14 6.18 -8.76 -1.08
N GLN A 15 7.18 -9.31 -0.40
CA GLN A 15 7.01 -10.44 0.50
C GLN A 15 7.14 -10.01 1.98
N PRO A 16 6.40 -10.61 2.92
CA PRO A 16 6.65 -10.41 4.35
C PRO A 16 8.10 -10.70 4.72
N GLY A 17 8.70 -9.85 5.54
CA GLY A 17 10.12 -9.92 5.93
C GLY A 17 11.09 -9.28 4.93
N GLN A 18 10.62 -8.87 3.73
CA GLN A 18 11.44 -8.12 2.78
C GLN A 18 11.80 -6.74 3.35
N LYS A 19 13.01 -6.27 3.04
CA LYS A 19 13.42 -4.87 3.26
C LYS A 19 13.33 -4.10 1.95
N ILE A 20 12.75 -2.91 2.00
CA ILE A 20 12.70 -1.96 0.90
C ILE A 20 13.54 -0.77 1.29
N VAL A 21 14.45 -0.36 0.42
CA VAL A 21 15.25 0.85 0.62
C VAL A 21 14.85 1.84 -0.46
N GLY A 22 14.26 2.96 -0.06
CA GLY A 22 13.93 4.04 -0.98
C GLY A 22 15.19 4.56 -1.68
N ARG A 23 15.13 4.71 -2.99
CA ARG A 23 16.26 5.16 -3.81
C ARG A 23 16.67 6.58 -3.46
N TRP A 24 15.71 7.45 -3.17
CA TRP A 24 15.93 8.89 -2.98
C TRP A 24 16.05 9.28 -1.52
N ASN A 25 15.19 8.74 -0.65
CA ASN A 25 15.16 9.10 0.76
C ASN A 25 16.04 8.19 1.63
N HIS A 26 16.54 7.08 1.07
CA HIS A 26 17.40 6.09 1.75
C HIS A 26 16.80 5.49 3.03
N ARG A 27 15.48 5.61 3.20
CA ARG A 27 14.76 5.00 4.33
C ARG A 27 14.56 3.52 4.06
N THR A 28 14.75 2.73 5.12
CA THR A 28 14.59 1.28 5.07
C THR A 28 13.27 0.89 5.72
N TYR A 29 12.39 0.30 4.93
CA TYR A 29 11.07 -0.18 5.34
C TYR A 29 11.08 -1.69 5.47
N HIS A 30 10.65 -2.20 6.61
CA HIS A 30 10.49 -3.63 6.85
C HIS A 30 9.06 -4.04 6.53
N VAL A 31 8.87 -4.90 5.53
CA VAL A 31 7.54 -5.35 5.12
C VAL A 31 6.99 -6.33 6.15
N LEU A 32 5.89 -5.95 6.82
CA LEU A 32 5.19 -6.81 7.76
C LEU A 32 4.16 -7.70 7.05
N GLY A 33 3.54 -7.19 5.99
CA GLY A 33 2.68 -7.99 5.12
C GLY A 33 1.70 -7.15 4.30
N LYS A 34 1.06 -7.79 3.32
CA LYS A 34 0.03 -7.17 2.49
C LYS A 34 -1.23 -6.96 3.32
N ILE A 35 -1.74 -5.72 3.35
CA ILE A 35 -2.97 -5.36 4.06
C ILE A 35 -4.11 -4.98 3.13
N GLY A 36 -3.84 -4.83 1.84
CA GLY A 36 -4.90 -4.58 0.87
C GLY A 36 -4.42 -4.44 -0.55
N LYS A 37 -5.41 -4.21 -1.42
CA LYS A 37 -5.21 -3.85 -2.82
C LYS A 37 -6.09 -2.65 -3.13
N GLY A 38 -5.47 -1.54 -3.49
CA GLY A 38 -6.17 -0.36 -3.97
C GLY A 38 -6.50 -0.46 -5.46
N ALA A 39 -7.09 0.60 -6.01
CA ALA A 39 -7.40 0.67 -7.44
C ALA A 39 -6.14 0.50 -8.32
N ASN A 40 -5.05 1.18 -7.97
CA ASN A 40 -3.87 1.32 -8.82
C ASN A 40 -2.60 0.67 -8.25
N GLY A 41 -2.73 -0.18 -7.22
CA GLY A 41 -1.57 -0.74 -6.55
C GLY A 41 -1.93 -1.61 -5.35
N GLU A 42 -0.90 -2.12 -4.69
CA GLU A 42 -1.03 -2.93 -3.49
C GLU A 42 -0.64 -2.11 -2.27
N VAL A 43 -1.22 -2.45 -1.11
CA VAL A 43 -0.95 -1.75 0.15
C VAL A 43 -0.37 -2.74 1.13
N TYR A 44 0.77 -2.39 1.71
CA TYR A 44 1.51 -3.19 2.67
C TYR A 44 1.62 -2.45 4.00
N LEU A 45 1.51 -3.19 5.09
CA LEU A 45 1.94 -2.73 6.39
C LEU A 45 3.45 -2.86 6.45
N VAL A 46 4.12 -1.77 6.80
CA VAL A 46 5.57 -1.70 6.94
C VAL A 46 5.95 -1.12 8.30
N GLU A 47 7.17 -1.43 8.74
CA GLU A 47 7.79 -0.80 9.90
C GLU A 47 8.97 0.07 9.46
N LEU A 48 9.05 1.28 10.01
CA LEU A 48 10.21 2.15 9.94
C LEU A 48 10.54 2.60 11.38
N ASN A 49 11.73 2.24 11.88
CA ASN A 49 12.20 2.60 13.22
C ASN A 49 11.18 2.26 14.34
N GLY A 50 10.54 1.10 14.29
CA GLY A 50 9.51 0.70 15.26
C GLY A 50 8.11 1.30 15.05
N HIS A 51 7.94 2.22 14.09
CA HIS A 51 6.63 2.79 13.75
C HIS A 51 5.97 2.04 12.59
N ARG A 52 4.69 1.68 12.78
CA ARG A 52 3.86 1.05 11.75
C ARG A 52 3.31 2.09 10.77
N LEU A 53 3.49 1.84 9.49
CA LEU A 53 3.07 2.71 8.38
C LEU A 53 2.41 1.89 7.28
N ALA A 54 1.61 2.54 6.44
CA ALA A 54 1.07 1.93 5.23
C ALA A 54 1.90 2.38 4.03
N LEU A 55 2.32 1.42 3.20
CA LEU A 55 3.08 1.66 1.97
C LEU A 55 2.23 1.21 0.79
N LYS A 56 1.87 2.14 -0.10
CA LYS A 56 1.18 1.80 -1.35
C LYS A 56 2.17 1.78 -2.50
N ILE A 57 2.13 0.71 -3.29
CA ILE A 57 3.14 0.41 -4.32
C ILE A 57 2.50 0.00 -5.64
N SER A 58 3.12 0.40 -6.74
CA SER A 58 2.77 0.01 -8.10
C SER A 58 3.97 0.06 -9.05
N ALA A 59 3.84 -0.59 -10.21
CA ALA A 59 4.75 -0.39 -11.33
C ALA A 59 4.39 0.85 -12.18
N ASP A 60 3.22 1.46 -11.93
CA ASP A 60 2.75 2.65 -12.64
C ASP A 60 3.08 3.92 -11.85
N ALA A 61 4.14 4.61 -12.30
CA ALA A 61 4.60 5.86 -11.68
C ALA A 61 3.55 6.97 -11.72
N THR A 62 2.83 7.10 -12.83
CA THR A 62 1.87 8.20 -13.04
C THR A 62 0.71 8.08 -12.07
N ASN A 63 0.17 6.88 -11.91
CA ASN A 63 -0.92 6.64 -10.97
C ASN A 63 -0.50 6.85 -9.50
N ILE A 64 0.71 6.40 -9.13
CA ILE A 64 1.28 6.62 -7.79
C ILE A 64 1.46 8.12 -7.52
N ALA A 65 2.04 8.86 -8.48
CA ALA A 65 2.28 10.29 -8.34
C ALA A 65 0.97 11.10 -8.24
N LEU A 66 -0.03 10.78 -9.06
CA LEU A 66 -1.32 11.48 -9.03
C LEU A 66 -2.05 11.25 -7.69
N GLU A 67 -2.09 10.00 -7.20
CA GLU A 67 -2.73 9.69 -5.93
C GLU A 67 -2.01 10.39 -4.76
N TYR A 68 -0.67 10.38 -4.77
CA TYR A 68 0.15 11.12 -3.80
C TYR A 68 -0.16 12.62 -3.80
N GLN A 69 -0.19 13.26 -4.98
CA GLN A 69 -0.47 14.69 -5.12
C GLN A 69 -1.84 15.04 -4.54
N VAL A 70 -2.89 14.29 -4.90
CA VAL A 70 -4.25 14.52 -4.43
C VAL A 70 -4.33 14.40 -2.90
N LEU A 71 -3.77 13.34 -2.32
CA LEU A 71 -3.79 13.14 -0.87
C LEU A 71 -3.02 14.23 -0.13
N ARG A 72 -1.86 14.65 -0.66
CA ARG A 72 -1.09 15.76 -0.09
C ARG A 72 -1.85 17.06 -0.10
N GLU A 73 -2.44 17.44 -1.23
CA GLU A 73 -3.23 18.65 -1.32
C GLU A 73 -4.43 18.64 -0.36
N MET A 74 -5.10 17.50 -0.20
CA MET A 74 -6.20 17.34 0.76
C MET A 74 -5.71 17.49 2.21
N SER A 75 -4.54 16.98 2.54
CA SER A 75 -3.97 17.09 3.89
C SER A 75 -3.52 18.52 4.24
N GLU A 76 -3.04 19.28 3.25
CA GLU A 76 -2.52 20.64 3.46
C GLU A 76 -3.64 21.70 3.47
N LYS A 77 -4.68 21.53 2.64
CA LYS A 77 -5.71 22.56 2.45
C LYS A 77 -6.76 22.60 3.57
N VAL A 78 -6.89 21.56 4.38
CA VAL A 78 -7.96 21.48 5.39
C VAL A 78 -7.39 21.77 6.78
N GLN A 79 -7.43 23.04 7.20
CA GLN A 79 -7.09 23.43 8.56
C GLN A 79 -8.16 22.93 9.55
N GLY A 80 -7.86 21.84 10.26
CA GLY A 80 -8.62 21.37 11.43
C GLY A 80 -9.44 20.09 11.26
N ILE A 81 -9.55 19.52 10.05
CA ILE A 81 -10.20 18.22 9.81
C ILE A 81 -9.36 17.42 8.81
N SER A 82 -8.68 16.36 9.26
CA SER A 82 -7.99 15.45 8.32
C SER A 82 -9.03 14.60 7.59
N LEU A 83 -9.23 14.84 6.29
CA LEU A 83 -10.16 14.08 5.45
C LEU A 83 -9.53 12.82 4.83
N GLY A 84 -8.29 12.47 5.19
CA GLY A 84 -7.58 11.32 4.67
C GLY A 84 -6.35 10.94 5.51
N PRO A 85 -5.68 9.82 5.19
CA PRO A 85 -4.43 9.46 5.83
C PRO A 85 -3.35 10.49 5.53
N PHE A 86 -2.52 10.83 6.52
CA PHE A 86 -1.41 11.74 6.30
C PHE A 86 -0.34 11.05 5.46
N VAL A 87 0.02 11.64 4.32
CA VAL A 87 1.06 11.11 3.45
C VAL A 87 2.41 11.68 3.87
N LEU A 88 3.39 10.80 4.10
CA LEU A 88 4.71 11.17 4.60
C LEU A 88 5.66 11.49 3.45
N GLU A 89 5.81 10.57 2.50
CA GLU A 89 6.79 10.68 1.42
C GLU A 89 6.44 9.78 0.23
N MET A 90 7.06 10.06 -0.91
CA MET A 90 7.04 9.25 -2.12
C MET A 90 8.47 8.93 -2.53
N ASP A 91 8.69 7.71 -3.03
CA ASP A 91 10.00 7.22 -3.46
C ASP A 91 9.83 6.10 -4.49
N ASP A 92 10.94 5.59 -5.01
CA ASP A 92 10.99 4.39 -5.83
C ASP A 92 12.05 3.42 -5.30
N PHE A 93 11.98 2.16 -5.72
CA PHE A 93 13.08 1.22 -5.53
C PHE A 93 13.12 0.18 -6.64
N GLU A 94 14.30 -0.40 -6.82
CA GLU A 94 14.51 -1.51 -7.75
C GLU A 94 14.25 -2.83 -7.02
N SER A 95 13.13 -3.48 -7.35
CA SER A 95 12.82 -4.81 -6.86
C SER A 95 13.60 -5.86 -7.67
N PRO A 96 14.36 -6.76 -7.02
CA PRO A 96 14.99 -7.86 -7.72
C PRO A 96 13.90 -8.79 -8.28
N LYS A 97 13.93 -9.03 -9.59
CA LYS A 97 13.28 -10.19 -10.20
C LYS A 97 14.29 -11.34 -10.29
N GLY A 98 13.78 -12.56 -10.46
CA GLY A 98 14.62 -13.71 -10.83
C GLY A 98 15.43 -13.45 -12.10
N GLU A 99 16.34 -14.38 -12.42
CA GLU A 99 17.20 -14.43 -13.63
C GLU A 99 17.65 -13.05 -14.19
N GLY A 100 18.15 -12.17 -13.31
CA GLY A 100 18.93 -10.98 -13.71
C GLY A 100 18.13 -9.73 -14.09
N GLY A 101 16.82 -9.69 -13.84
CA GLY A 101 16.00 -8.50 -14.07
C GLY A 101 15.80 -7.66 -12.79
N HIS A 102 15.72 -6.34 -12.93
CA HIS A 102 15.19 -5.45 -11.90
C HIS A 102 13.85 -4.88 -12.39
N THR A 103 12.88 -4.72 -11.48
CA THR A 103 11.65 -3.99 -11.76
C THR A 103 11.63 -2.75 -10.90
N LEU A 104 11.59 -1.58 -11.54
CA LEU A 104 11.40 -0.32 -10.85
C LEU A 104 9.95 -0.25 -10.34
N LEU A 105 9.79 -0.04 -9.04
CA LEU A 105 8.50 0.10 -8.39
C LEU A 105 8.44 1.45 -7.68
N PHE A 106 7.29 2.08 -7.78
CA PHE A 106 7.02 3.40 -7.21
C PHE A 106 6.09 3.23 -6.03
N PHE A 107 6.38 3.95 -4.95
CA PHE A 107 5.57 3.87 -3.75
C PHE A 107 5.45 5.21 -3.04
N TYR A 108 4.42 5.32 -2.23
CA TYR A 108 4.35 6.36 -1.21
C TYR A 108 3.99 5.74 0.14
N VAL A 109 4.41 6.43 1.19
CA VAL A 109 4.21 6.03 2.58
C VAL A 109 3.24 6.97 3.24
N MET A 110 2.28 6.40 3.95
CA MET A 110 1.25 7.13 4.67
C MET A 110 1.05 6.56 6.07
N GLU A 111 0.35 7.31 6.91
CA GLU A 111 -0.11 6.84 8.21
C GLU A 111 -0.87 5.52 8.07
N TYR A 112 -0.53 4.55 8.93
CA TYR A 112 -1.34 3.35 9.09
C TYR A 112 -2.48 3.65 10.08
N VAL A 113 -3.71 3.73 9.56
CA VAL A 113 -4.90 3.86 10.40
C VAL A 113 -5.43 2.48 10.74
N GLU A 114 -5.34 2.11 12.01
CA GLU A 114 -5.85 0.84 12.51
C GLU A 114 -7.39 0.90 12.58
N GLY A 115 -8.05 0.25 11.61
CA GLY A 115 -9.49 0.28 11.48
C GLY A 115 -10.04 -0.89 10.69
N VAL A 116 -11.34 -1.15 10.85
CA VAL A 116 -12.08 -2.06 9.97
C VAL A 116 -12.40 -1.33 8.67
N GLY A 117 -12.09 -1.96 7.53
CA GLY A 117 -12.44 -1.39 6.22
C GLY A 117 -13.92 -1.02 6.17
N ILE A 118 -14.27 0.07 5.48
CA ILE A 118 -15.63 0.65 5.46
C ILE A 118 -16.70 -0.41 5.14
N GLU A 119 -16.44 -1.33 4.22
CA GLU A 119 -17.34 -2.44 3.91
C GLU A 119 -17.59 -3.35 5.13
N SER A 120 -16.53 -3.69 5.86
CA SER A 120 -16.59 -4.49 7.09
C SER A 120 -17.29 -3.74 8.22
N PHE A 121 -17.08 -2.43 8.32
CA PHE A 121 -17.79 -1.56 9.26
C PHE A 121 -19.29 -1.48 8.94
N CYS A 122 -19.65 -1.15 7.70
CA CYS A 122 -21.04 -1.08 7.24
C CYS A 122 -21.78 -2.40 7.48
N ARG A 123 -21.16 -3.54 7.16
CA ARG A 123 -21.75 -4.86 7.39
C ARG A 123 -22.00 -5.15 8.88
N ARG A 124 -21.11 -4.69 9.76
CA ARG A 124 -21.23 -4.87 11.22
C ARG A 124 -22.33 -4.00 11.81
N THR A 125 -22.47 -2.76 11.33
CA THR A 125 -23.52 -1.82 11.76
C THR A 125 -24.91 -2.26 11.32
N VAL A 126 -25.04 -2.88 10.14
CA VAL A 126 -26.33 -3.44 9.68
C VAL A 126 -26.75 -4.65 10.54
N ARG A 127 -25.82 -5.54 10.92
CA ARG A 127 -26.11 -6.67 11.82
C ARG A 127 -26.54 -6.21 13.22
N SER A 128 -25.85 -5.23 13.82
CA SER A 128 -26.19 -4.79 15.18
C SER A 128 -27.52 -4.01 15.26
N ARG A 129 -27.98 -3.41 14.15
CA ARG A 129 -29.31 -2.76 14.07
C ARG A 129 -30.45 -3.72 13.72
N LEU A 130 -30.16 -4.90 13.15
CA LEU A 130 -31.17 -5.89 12.78
C LEU A 130 -31.24 -7.10 13.73
N GLY A 131 -30.38 -7.18 14.75
CA GLY A 131 -30.44 -8.25 15.75
C GLY A 131 -30.24 -9.66 15.17
N LEU A 132 -29.38 -9.79 14.16
CA LEU A 132 -28.95 -11.08 13.57
C LEU A 132 -27.50 -11.40 13.91
#